data_AF-A0A837ZZW8-F1
#
_entry.id   AF-A0A837ZZW8-F1
#
_cell.length_a   1.000
_cell.length_b   1.000
_cell.length_c   1.000
_cell.angle_alpha   90.00
_cell.angle_beta   90.00
_cell.angle_gamma   90.00
#
_symmetry.space_group_name_H-M   'P 1'
#
loop_
_entity.id
_entity.type
_entity.pdbx_description
1 polymer ?
#
loop_
_entity_poly.entity_id
_entity_poly.type
_entity_poly.pdbx_seq_one_letter_code
_entity_poly.pdbx_strand_id
1 'polypeptide(L)'
;MKDLLAGAALLVVASMTGCFGIPSAVADDPQVPGPPIPGISASGIPMAAPVSPDRTAYALGGAHVLGIPYDEYIRMTGKDWFPGMKRANIWYPAGQIQGHTLERFFPGIGPVGEKILPGLGLDGPSIGQSVDIGEPNLENAIRNGGPGTAMGLSEGALVLNAVKSALATDPTAPAPDTLTFATFGDPIAKSPFSESFLTQNFPVGSVVPFMDYPIPAPVESQYHTDQFISAYDSIADWPDRPDNLFAVANAIAGLATGHTAIAFTNPSMIPARNIVTEVNSKGATTTTYFIPEQHLPLVLGFKYLGVPEETLNRLDAILQPRVDAGYSRNDDPATAPISVDPVHGFDPAKVTAPANQATFGGGADPLSQITSGALAVLGNGTRADGAH
;
A
#
# COMPACT_ATOMS: atom_id res chain seq x y z
N MET A 1 -16.00 25.73 28.95
CA MET A 1 -16.53 25.61 27.55
C MET A 1 -15.41 25.62 26.52
N LYS A 2 -14.39 26.50 26.64
CA LYS A 2 -13.19 26.41 25.78
C LYS A 2 -12.38 25.13 26.04
N ASP A 3 -12.46 24.65 27.27
CA ASP A 3 -11.66 23.60 27.90
C ASP A 3 -12.17 22.18 27.58
N LEU A 4 -13.37 22.07 27.01
CA LEU A 4 -13.97 20.82 26.54
C LEU A 4 -13.62 20.51 25.08
N LEU A 5 -13.32 21.54 24.27
CA LEU A 5 -12.88 21.37 22.88
C LEU A 5 -11.42 20.92 22.79
N ALA A 6 -10.59 21.28 23.78
CA ALA A 6 -9.22 20.76 23.90
C ALA A 6 -9.19 19.24 24.13
N GLY A 7 -10.16 18.68 24.88
CA GLY A 7 -10.20 17.25 25.17
C GLY A 7 -10.55 16.37 23.96
N ALA A 8 -11.41 16.87 23.05
CA ALA A 8 -11.78 16.14 21.83
C ALA A 8 -10.68 16.20 20.74
N ALA A 9 -9.83 17.23 20.77
CA ALA A 9 -8.72 17.40 19.82
C ALA A 9 -7.39 16.79 20.33
N LEU A 10 -7.26 16.44 21.62
CA LEU A 10 -6.07 15.74 22.14
C LEU A 10 -6.09 14.21 21.92
N LEU A 11 -7.14 13.68 21.28
CA LEU A 11 -7.15 12.32 20.74
C LEU A 11 -6.59 12.25 19.30
N VAL A 12 -6.04 13.37 18.79
CA VAL A 12 -5.44 13.53 17.46
C VAL A 12 -4.13 14.33 17.55
N VAL A 13 -3.00 13.63 17.38
CA VAL A 13 -1.64 14.08 17.01
C VAL A 13 -1.10 15.48 17.43
N ALA A 14 -0.09 15.48 18.31
CA ALA A 14 1.02 16.46 18.45
C ALA A 14 2.09 15.81 19.36
N SER A 15 3.42 16.06 19.37
CA SER A 15 4.42 17.00 18.75
C SER A 15 5.83 16.55 19.27
N MET A 16 7.05 16.86 18.81
CA MET A 16 7.78 17.57 17.71
C MET A 16 9.32 17.35 18.03
N THR A 17 10.42 17.56 17.27
CA THR A 17 10.84 17.82 15.85
C THR A 17 12.41 17.90 15.85
N GLY A 18 13.14 17.62 14.75
CA GLY A 18 14.49 18.24 14.58
C GLY A 18 15.60 17.60 13.68
N CYS A 19 15.66 18.02 12.41
CA CYS A 19 16.87 18.57 11.70
C CYS A 19 18.09 17.74 11.15
N PHE A 20 18.23 17.82 9.80
CA PHE A 20 19.43 17.98 8.93
C PHE A 20 20.43 16.84 8.56
N GLY A 21 20.59 16.60 7.24
CA GLY A 21 21.89 16.65 6.54
C GLY A 21 22.40 15.41 5.76
N ILE A 22 22.69 15.54 4.45
CA ILE A 22 23.42 14.57 3.58
C ILE A 22 24.69 15.25 2.99
N PRO A 23 25.74 14.51 2.56
CA PRO A 23 25.81 14.07 1.15
C PRO A 23 26.47 12.68 0.91
N SER A 24 26.30 12.15 -0.30
CA SER A 24 26.75 10.81 -0.74
C SER A 24 28.13 10.79 -1.41
N ALA A 25 28.74 9.60 -1.54
CA ALA A 25 29.87 9.32 -2.44
C ALA A 25 29.80 7.88 -2.95
N VAL A 26 30.32 7.63 -4.16
CA VAL A 26 30.33 6.31 -4.84
C VAL A 26 31.76 5.96 -5.26
N ALA A 27 32.09 4.66 -5.25
CA ALA A 27 33.31 4.10 -5.85
C ALA A 27 32.97 2.79 -6.56
N ASP A 28 33.58 2.54 -7.72
CA ASP A 28 33.39 1.30 -8.48
C ASP A 28 34.22 0.15 -7.92
N ASP A 29 33.61 -1.03 -7.78
CA ASP A 29 34.26 -2.32 -7.53
C ASP A 29 33.65 -3.38 -8.50
N PRO A 30 34.31 -4.52 -8.79
CA PRO A 30 33.96 -5.36 -9.92
C PRO A 30 32.62 -6.08 -9.72
N GLN A 31 31.76 -6.00 -10.75
CA GLN A 31 30.38 -6.52 -10.71
C GLN A 31 30.33 -8.04 -10.48
N VAL A 32 29.89 -8.42 -9.28
CA VAL A 32 29.09 -9.64 -9.08
C VAL A 32 27.85 -9.55 -9.99
N PRO A 33 27.36 -10.65 -10.60
CA PRO A 33 26.11 -10.62 -11.35
C PRO A 33 24.96 -10.08 -10.48
N GLY A 34 24.45 -8.90 -10.84
CA GLY A 34 23.40 -8.22 -10.08
C GLY A 34 22.05 -8.94 -10.14
N PRO A 35 21.10 -8.57 -9.25
CA PRO A 35 19.72 -9.07 -9.34
C PRO A 35 19.09 -8.69 -10.70
N PRO A 36 18.09 -9.43 -11.20
CA PRO A 36 17.47 -9.20 -12.49
C PRO A 36 16.84 -7.82 -12.57
N ILE A 37 17.55 -6.91 -13.24
CA ILE A 37 17.22 -5.49 -13.37
C ILE A 37 15.93 -5.31 -14.20
N PRO A 38 15.06 -4.34 -13.85
CA PRO A 38 13.97 -3.86 -14.70
C PRO A 38 14.36 -3.71 -16.18
N GLY A 39 13.62 -4.41 -17.04
CA GLY A 39 13.80 -4.27 -18.49
C GLY A 39 13.13 -3.00 -18.98
N ILE A 40 13.83 -2.17 -19.76
CA ILE A 40 13.18 -1.09 -20.52
C ILE A 40 12.49 -1.73 -21.73
N SER A 41 11.19 -1.48 -21.89
CA SER A 41 10.42 -1.96 -23.04
C SER A 41 10.94 -1.38 -24.35
N ALA A 42 10.56 -1.98 -25.48
CA ALA A 42 10.83 -1.40 -26.81
C ALA A 42 10.15 -0.02 -27.05
N SER A 43 9.27 0.42 -26.14
CA SER A 43 8.65 1.75 -26.12
C SER A 43 9.24 2.70 -25.07
N GLY A 44 10.33 2.33 -24.38
CA GLY A 44 11.02 3.19 -23.42
C GLY A 44 10.45 3.18 -21.99
N ILE A 45 9.54 2.25 -21.67
CA ILE A 45 8.88 2.16 -20.35
C ILE A 45 9.64 1.13 -19.49
N PRO A 46 10.14 1.47 -18.30
CA PRO A 46 10.69 0.49 -17.36
C PRO A 46 9.60 -0.50 -16.90
N MET A 47 9.80 -1.79 -17.17
CA MET A 47 8.94 -2.88 -16.73
C MET A 47 9.41 -3.43 -15.38
N ALA A 48 8.46 -3.91 -14.56
CA ALA A 48 8.72 -4.59 -13.31
C ALA A 48 9.57 -5.87 -13.50
N ALA A 49 10.04 -6.45 -12.39
CA ALA A 49 11.00 -7.55 -12.37
C ALA A 49 10.64 -8.73 -13.32
N PRO A 50 11.63 -9.36 -14.00
CA PRO A 50 11.39 -10.32 -15.08
C PRO A 50 10.42 -11.47 -14.77
N VAL A 51 9.43 -11.59 -15.64
CA VAL A 51 8.38 -12.61 -15.61
C VAL A 51 8.78 -13.88 -16.38
N SER A 52 8.41 -15.04 -15.86
CA SER A 52 8.46 -16.33 -16.55
C SER A 52 7.40 -17.28 -15.97
N PRO A 53 6.80 -18.18 -16.76
CA PRO A 53 5.97 -19.28 -16.25
C PRO A 53 6.70 -20.16 -15.22
N ASP A 54 8.03 -20.26 -15.32
CA ASP A 54 8.87 -21.06 -14.41
C ASP A 54 9.13 -20.36 -13.06
N ARG A 55 8.80 -19.08 -12.93
CA ARG A 55 8.92 -18.32 -11.67
C ARG A 55 7.58 -18.31 -10.92
N THR A 56 7.63 -18.55 -9.61
CA THR A 56 6.45 -18.48 -8.74
C THR A 56 6.18 -17.04 -8.28
N ALA A 57 4.91 -16.63 -8.29
CA ALA A 57 4.42 -15.39 -7.69
C ALA A 57 3.80 -15.73 -6.33
N TYR A 58 4.55 -15.47 -5.25
CA TYR A 58 4.16 -15.75 -3.86
C TYR A 58 3.33 -14.58 -3.32
N ALA A 59 2.01 -14.67 -3.37
CA ALA A 59 1.10 -13.56 -3.11
C ALA A 59 0.54 -13.55 -1.69
N LEU A 60 0.61 -12.40 -1.03
CA LEU A 60 0.00 -12.09 0.26
C LEU A 60 -0.97 -10.92 0.09
N GLY A 61 -2.20 -11.11 0.58
CA GLY A 61 -3.22 -10.06 0.62
C GLY A 61 -2.91 -8.98 1.66
N GLY A 62 -3.66 -7.88 1.56
CA GLY A 62 -3.84 -6.95 2.66
C GLY A 62 -4.90 -7.45 3.65
N ALA A 63 -5.31 -6.57 4.55
CA ALA A 63 -6.29 -6.86 5.59
C ALA A 63 -7.58 -7.50 5.03
N HIS A 64 -7.94 -8.67 5.56
CA HIS A 64 -9.22 -9.32 5.33
C HIS A 64 -10.42 -8.57 5.96
N VAL A 65 -11.52 -8.52 5.22
CA VAL A 65 -12.86 -8.05 5.63
C VAL A 65 -13.87 -9.19 5.48
N LEU A 66 -14.81 -9.32 6.43
CA LEU A 66 -15.78 -10.42 6.47
C LEU A 66 -16.59 -10.54 5.16
N GLY A 67 -16.75 -11.78 4.66
CA GLY A 67 -17.63 -12.11 3.53
C GLY A 67 -16.95 -12.07 2.15
N ILE A 68 -15.68 -11.72 2.07
CA ILE A 68 -14.90 -11.68 0.82
C ILE A 68 -14.11 -13.00 0.65
N PRO A 69 -14.25 -13.74 -0.45
CA PRO A 69 -13.40 -14.90 -0.76
C PRO A 69 -12.02 -14.46 -1.24
N TYR A 70 -11.16 -14.08 -0.28
CA TYR A 70 -9.86 -13.45 -0.53
C TYR A 70 -8.89 -14.24 -1.41
N ASP A 71 -8.98 -15.57 -1.47
CA ASP A 71 -8.04 -16.37 -2.26
C ASP A 71 -7.94 -15.92 -3.72
N GLU A 72 -9.06 -15.62 -4.37
CA GLU A 72 -9.04 -15.17 -5.78
C GLU A 72 -8.49 -13.74 -5.90
N TYR A 73 -8.80 -12.88 -4.93
CA TYR A 73 -8.31 -11.50 -4.86
C TYR A 73 -6.78 -11.44 -4.71
N ILE A 74 -6.24 -12.24 -3.79
CA ILE A 74 -4.80 -12.41 -3.54
C ILE A 74 -4.11 -13.01 -4.76
N ARG A 75 -4.70 -14.04 -5.37
CA ARG A 75 -4.18 -14.66 -6.60
C ARG A 75 -4.08 -13.68 -7.77
N MET A 76 -4.88 -12.60 -7.76
CA MET A 76 -4.91 -11.54 -8.76
C MET A 76 -4.04 -10.31 -8.42
N THR A 77 -3.49 -10.19 -7.21
CA THR A 77 -2.57 -9.10 -6.82
C THR A 77 -1.37 -9.00 -7.77
N GLY A 78 -1.20 -7.89 -8.47
CA GLY A 78 -0.13 -7.70 -9.43
C GLY A 78 -0.22 -8.60 -10.68
N LYS A 79 -1.42 -9.02 -11.09
CA LYS A 79 -1.59 -9.93 -12.26
C LYS A 79 -1.12 -9.33 -13.59
N ASP A 80 -1.32 -8.02 -13.80
CA ASP A 80 -1.00 -7.33 -15.06
C ASP A 80 0.39 -6.70 -15.05
N TRP A 81 0.96 -6.50 -13.84
CA TRP A 81 2.38 -6.21 -13.63
C TRP A 81 3.26 -7.43 -13.87
N PHE A 82 2.82 -8.60 -13.42
CA PHE A 82 3.57 -9.85 -13.47
C PHE A 82 2.80 -10.97 -14.22
N PRO A 83 2.50 -10.79 -15.51
CA PRO A 83 1.73 -11.76 -16.30
C PRO A 83 2.46 -13.10 -16.47
N GLY A 84 1.69 -14.19 -16.60
CA GLY A 84 2.19 -15.52 -16.94
C GLY A 84 2.88 -16.31 -15.81
N MET A 85 3.25 -15.67 -14.70
CA MET A 85 3.87 -16.34 -13.54
C MET A 85 2.92 -17.33 -12.84
N LYS A 86 3.48 -18.43 -12.32
CA LYS A 86 2.75 -19.42 -11.51
C LYS A 86 2.31 -18.79 -10.19
N ARG A 87 1.00 -18.61 -9.98
CA ARG A 87 0.46 -17.97 -8.77
C ARG A 87 0.38 -18.94 -7.58
N ALA A 88 0.80 -18.49 -6.41
CA ALA A 88 0.67 -19.23 -5.15
C ALA A 88 0.30 -18.26 -4.00
N ASN A 89 -0.87 -18.47 -3.39
CA ASN A 89 -1.28 -17.71 -2.21
C ASN A 89 -0.50 -18.20 -0.99
N ILE A 90 0.05 -17.28 -0.21
CA ILE A 90 0.71 -17.59 1.07
C ILE A 90 -0.25 -17.27 2.20
N TRP A 91 -0.58 -18.28 2.99
CA TRP A 91 -1.52 -18.11 4.10
C TRP A 91 -0.84 -17.42 5.30
N TYR A 92 -1.51 -16.39 5.81
CA TYR A 92 -1.25 -15.77 7.10
C TYR A 92 -2.58 -15.17 7.62
N PRO A 93 -2.72 -14.88 8.93
CA PRO A 93 -3.98 -14.43 9.51
C PRO A 93 -4.22 -12.91 9.32
N ALA A 94 -4.23 -12.46 8.07
CA ALA A 94 -4.49 -11.06 7.72
C ALA A 94 -5.88 -10.59 8.17
N GLY A 95 -6.06 -9.27 8.30
CA GLY A 95 -7.38 -8.66 8.45
C GLY A 95 -7.81 -8.24 9.83
N GLN A 96 -6.86 -8.09 10.75
CA GLN A 96 -7.17 -7.75 12.13
C GLN A 96 -6.47 -6.43 12.50
N ILE A 97 -6.82 -5.41 11.70
CA ILE A 97 -6.42 -3.98 11.77
C ILE A 97 -6.46 -3.44 13.21
N GLN A 98 -7.33 -4.01 14.03
CA GLN A 98 -7.68 -3.57 15.37
C GLN A 98 -7.54 -4.68 16.44
N GLY A 99 -7.37 -5.95 16.00
CA GLY A 99 -7.25 -7.19 16.79
C GLY A 99 -8.03 -7.21 18.11
N HIS A 100 -7.48 -7.95 19.08
CA HIS A 100 -7.77 -7.76 20.50
C HIS A 100 -7.05 -6.52 21.09
N THR A 101 -6.35 -5.71 20.27
CA THR A 101 -5.62 -4.52 20.70
C THR A 101 -6.55 -3.35 20.99
N LEU A 102 -7.68 -3.18 20.28
CA LEU A 102 -8.70 -2.18 20.63
C LEU A 102 -9.32 -2.43 22.01
N GLU A 103 -9.50 -3.69 22.43
CA GLU A 103 -10.01 -4.05 23.77
C GLU A 103 -9.13 -3.47 24.90
N ARG A 104 -7.83 -3.26 24.64
CA ARG A 104 -6.89 -2.60 25.58
C ARG A 104 -7.18 -1.10 25.77
N PHE A 105 -7.85 -0.45 24.83
CA PHE A 105 -8.20 0.98 24.85
C PHE A 105 -9.70 1.24 25.07
N PHE A 106 -10.56 0.33 24.62
CA PHE A 106 -12.02 0.39 24.74
C PHE A 106 -12.57 -0.94 25.29
N PRO A 107 -12.45 -1.22 26.60
CA PRO A 107 -12.84 -2.49 27.18
C PRO A 107 -14.33 -2.83 26.94
N GLY A 108 -14.59 -4.05 26.48
CA GLY A 108 -15.87 -4.59 26.08
C GLY A 108 -16.16 -4.51 24.58
N ILE A 109 -15.31 -3.91 23.75
CA ILE A 109 -15.57 -3.71 22.31
C ILE A 109 -15.46 -5.01 21.51
N GLY A 110 -14.54 -5.92 21.85
CA GLY A 110 -14.42 -7.23 21.17
C GLY A 110 -15.66 -8.10 21.36
N PRO A 111 -16.02 -8.45 22.62
CA PRO A 111 -17.21 -9.26 22.92
C PRO A 111 -18.55 -8.62 22.55
N VAL A 112 -18.62 -7.29 22.39
CA VAL A 112 -19.81 -6.60 21.85
C VAL A 112 -19.82 -6.60 20.33
N GLY A 113 -18.68 -6.38 19.68
CA GLY A 113 -18.53 -6.42 18.22
C GLY A 113 -18.84 -7.79 17.65
N GLU A 114 -18.23 -8.85 18.17
CA GLU A 114 -18.45 -10.24 17.76
C GLU A 114 -19.91 -10.70 17.99
N LYS A 115 -20.62 -10.08 18.96
CA LYS A 115 -22.04 -10.31 19.23
C LYS A 115 -22.98 -9.54 18.29
N ILE A 116 -22.50 -8.47 17.66
CA ILE A 116 -23.26 -7.62 16.72
C ILE A 116 -23.02 -8.06 15.28
N LEU A 117 -21.79 -8.42 14.92
CA LEU A 117 -21.39 -8.92 13.61
C LEU A 117 -20.29 -9.99 13.77
N PRO A 118 -20.65 -11.28 13.88
CA PRO A 118 -19.68 -12.36 14.10
C PRO A 118 -18.62 -12.45 12.99
N GLY A 119 -17.37 -12.67 13.37
CA GLY A 119 -16.21 -12.70 12.49
C GLY A 119 -15.62 -11.31 12.17
N LEU A 120 -15.92 -10.28 12.97
CA LEU A 120 -15.37 -8.92 12.79
C LEU A 120 -13.84 -8.83 13.00
N GLY A 121 -13.22 -9.87 13.57
CA GLY A 121 -11.77 -9.96 13.79
C GLY A 121 -11.26 -9.31 15.08
N LEU A 122 -12.15 -8.73 15.89
CA LEU A 122 -11.84 -7.98 17.12
C LEU A 122 -11.35 -8.83 18.31
N ASP A 123 -11.28 -10.16 18.16
CA ASP A 123 -10.78 -11.11 19.18
C ASP A 123 -9.54 -11.89 18.71
N GLY A 124 -8.97 -11.58 17.53
CA GLY A 124 -7.86 -12.31 16.93
C GLY A 124 -6.46 -11.68 17.12
N PRO A 125 -5.42 -12.22 16.45
CA PRO A 125 -4.09 -11.60 16.40
C PRO A 125 -4.12 -10.12 16.00
N SER A 126 -3.14 -9.38 16.48
CA SER A 126 -2.81 -8.04 16.01
C SER A 126 -2.00 -8.09 14.71
N ILE A 127 -1.86 -6.98 13.97
CA ILE A 127 -1.01 -6.95 12.76
C ILE A 127 0.44 -7.35 13.08
N GLY A 128 0.99 -7.00 14.24
CA GLY A 128 2.28 -7.53 14.71
C GLY A 128 2.32 -9.06 14.70
N GLN A 129 1.34 -9.70 15.34
CA GLN A 129 1.24 -11.16 15.42
C GLN A 129 0.94 -11.82 14.06
N SER A 130 0.20 -11.14 13.19
CA SER A 130 -0.03 -11.61 11.82
C SER A 130 1.23 -11.56 10.96
N VAL A 131 2.11 -10.56 11.19
CA VAL A 131 3.45 -10.51 10.58
C VAL A 131 4.37 -11.61 11.14
N ASP A 132 4.40 -11.81 12.46
CA ASP A 132 5.18 -12.89 13.13
C ASP A 132 4.82 -14.29 12.59
N ILE A 133 3.57 -14.50 12.16
CA ILE A 133 3.09 -15.75 11.56
C ILE A 133 3.33 -15.78 10.04
N GLY A 134 3.19 -14.64 9.36
CA GLY A 134 3.36 -14.52 7.92
C GLY A 134 4.81 -14.67 7.46
N GLU A 135 5.77 -14.13 8.21
CA GLU A 135 7.20 -14.16 7.89
C GLU A 135 7.73 -15.59 7.65
N PRO A 136 7.65 -16.53 8.63
CA PRO A 136 8.13 -17.89 8.42
C PRO A 136 7.31 -18.65 7.36
N ASN A 137 6.03 -18.33 7.15
CA ASN A 137 5.22 -18.95 6.10
C ASN A 137 5.70 -18.55 4.70
N LEU A 138 5.97 -17.27 4.47
CA LEU A 138 6.50 -16.78 3.19
C LEU A 138 7.94 -17.26 2.97
N GLU A 139 8.79 -17.23 3.98
CA GLU A 139 10.19 -17.69 3.85
C GLU A 139 10.24 -19.18 3.49
N ASN A 140 9.45 -20.03 4.16
CA ASN A 140 9.32 -21.44 3.82
C ASN A 140 8.75 -21.64 2.40
N ALA A 141 7.79 -20.83 1.97
CA ALA A 141 7.24 -20.91 0.61
C ALA A 141 8.28 -20.56 -0.46
N ILE A 142 9.09 -19.52 -0.24
CA ILE A 142 10.20 -19.13 -1.14
C ILE A 142 11.23 -20.26 -1.22
N ARG A 143 11.71 -20.77 -0.08
CA ARG A 143 12.75 -21.82 -0.03
C ARG A 143 12.32 -23.14 -0.68
N ASN A 144 11.04 -23.51 -0.58
CA ASN A 144 10.51 -24.75 -1.16
C ASN A 144 9.94 -24.59 -2.58
N GLY A 145 9.53 -23.39 -2.98
CA GLY A 145 8.87 -23.14 -4.28
C GLY A 145 9.82 -22.76 -5.43
N GLY A 146 11.06 -22.36 -5.11
CA GLY A 146 12.08 -21.98 -6.09
C GLY A 146 12.05 -20.49 -6.50
N PRO A 147 12.71 -20.12 -7.62
CA PRO A 147 12.80 -18.74 -8.09
C PRO A 147 11.43 -18.08 -8.27
N GLY A 148 11.32 -16.80 -7.90
CA GLY A 148 10.02 -16.13 -7.86
C GLY A 148 10.02 -14.68 -7.40
N THR A 149 8.85 -14.06 -7.48
CA THR A 149 8.57 -12.74 -6.93
C THR A 149 7.65 -12.90 -5.72
N ALA A 150 8.08 -12.42 -4.55
CA ALA A 150 7.18 -12.23 -3.41
C ALA A 150 6.34 -10.96 -3.65
N MET A 151 5.02 -11.05 -3.48
CA MET A 151 4.07 -9.96 -3.75
C MET A 151 3.23 -9.70 -2.51
N GLY A 152 3.26 -8.47 -1.99
CA GLY A 152 2.56 -8.09 -0.76
C GLY A 152 1.74 -6.83 -0.94
N LEU A 153 0.44 -6.92 -0.64
CA LEU A 153 -0.48 -5.78 -0.59
C LEU A 153 -0.69 -5.34 0.86
N SER A 154 -0.51 -4.05 1.17
CA SER A 154 -0.84 -3.47 2.49
C SER A 154 -0.16 -4.24 3.64
N GLU A 155 -0.93 -4.84 4.56
CA GLU A 155 -0.45 -5.75 5.62
C GLU A 155 0.53 -6.83 5.10
N GLY A 156 0.31 -7.37 3.90
CA GLY A 156 1.20 -8.35 3.26
C GLY A 156 2.56 -7.77 2.86
N ALA A 157 2.68 -6.46 2.64
CA ALA A 157 3.97 -5.80 2.41
C ALA A 157 4.83 -5.77 3.69
N LEU A 158 4.21 -5.71 4.88
CA LEU A 158 4.93 -5.80 6.15
C LEU A 158 5.60 -7.17 6.32
N VAL A 159 4.90 -8.25 5.93
CA VAL A 159 5.46 -9.61 5.89
C VAL A 159 6.62 -9.71 4.89
N LEU A 160 6.48 -9.11 3.70
CA LEU A 160 7.57 -9.02 2.73
C LEU A 160 8.79 -8.30 3.30
N ASN A 161 8.60 -7.19 4.02
CA ASN A 161 9.68 -6.42 4.64
C ASN A 161 10.36 -7.19 5.79
N ALA A 162 9.60 -7.97 6.58
CA ALA A 162 10.15 -8.86 7.60
C ALA A 162 11.08 -9.93 6.98
N VAL A 163 10.58 -10.71 6.01
CA VAL A 163 11.37 -11.72 5.27
C VAL A 163 12.58 -11.08 4.57
N LYS A 164 12.41 -9.91 3.96
CA LYS A 164 13.51 -9.17 3.30
C LYS A 164 14.59 -8.74 4.31
N SER A 165 14.22 -8.42 5.55
CA SER A 165 15.15 -8.11 6.64
C SER A 165 15.88 -9.35 7.16
N ALA A 166 15.17 -10.47 7.38
CA ALA A 166 15.79 -11.74 7.79
C ALA A 166 16.80 -12.25 6.75
N LEU A 167 16.36 -12.37 5.49
CA LEU A 167 17.21 -12.81 4.38
C LEU A 167 18.39 -11.85 4.10
N ALA A 168 18.33 -10.59 4.51
CA ALA A 168 19.42 -9.62 4.34
C ALA A 168 20.66 -9.90 5.22
N THR A 169 20.57 -10.83 6.17
CA THR A 169 21.69 -11.24 7.06
C THR A 169 21.93 -12.75 7.11
N ASP A 170 21.02 -13.56 6.57
CA ASP A 170 21.14 -15.02 6.53
C ASP A 170 22.21 -15.51 5.51
N PRO A 171 23.24 -16.28 5.92
CA PRO A 171 24.24 -16.86 5.02
C PRO A 171 23.68 -17.99 4.13
N THR A 172 22.45 -18.44 4.35
CA THR A 172 21.74 -19.45 3.54
C THR A 172 20.64 -18.86 2.66
N ALA A 173 20.60 -17.53 2.50
CA ALA A 173 19.53 -16.84 1.78
C ALA A 173 19.55 -17.21 0.27
N PRO A 174 18.39 -17.21 -0.42
CA PRO A 174 18.33 -17.44 -1.87
C PRO A 174 19.24 -16.47 -2.65
N ALA A 175 19.82 -16.93 -3.76
CA ALA A 175 20.71 -16.07 -4.56
C ALA A 175 19.96 -14.82 -5.09
N PRO A 176 20.62 -13.64 -5.17
CA PRO A 176 20.00 -12.36 -5.56
C PRO A 176 19.23 -12.39 -6.89
N ASP A 177 19.62 -13.29 -7.79
CA ASP A 177 19.02 -13.46 -9.11
C ASP A 177 17.72 -14.29 -9.11
N THR A 178 17.51 -15.10 -8.07
CA THR A 178 16.35 -16.01 -7.97
C THR A 178 15.10 -15.33 -7.41
N LEU A 179 15.27 -14.40 -6.47
CA LEU A 179 14.19 -13.80 -5.68
C LEU A 179 14.07 -12.29 -5.93
N THR A 180 12.85 -11.83 -6.16
CA THR A 180 12.48 -10.41 -6.26
C THR A 180 11.29 -10.10 -5.37
N PHE A 181 11.13 -8.83 -4.96
CA PHE A 181 10.03 -8.38 -4.10
C PHE A 181 9.15 -7.38 -4.86
N ALA A 182 7.84 -7.39 -4.60
CA ALA A 182 6.89 -6.43 -5.14
C ALA A 182 5.93 -5.98 -4.03
N THR A 183 6.02 -4.73 -3.60
CA THR A 183 5.13 -4.17 -2.57
C THR A 183 4.09 -3.24 -3.17
N PHE A 184 2.84 -3.38 -2.72
CA PHE A 184 1.68 -2.63 -3.18
C PHE A 184 1.04 -1.93 -1.98
N GLY A 185 1.04 -0.60 -1.94
CA GLY A 185 0.48 0.13 -0.80
C GLY A 185 1.18 -0.18 0.54
N ASP A 186 2.52 -0.25 0.54
CA ASP A 186 3.33 -0.64 1.70
C ASP A 186 3.19 0.37 2.87
N PRO A 187 2.74 -0.04 4.08
CA PRO A 187 2.56 0.88 5.20
C PRO A 187 3.85 1.46 5.80
N ILE A 188 5.02 0.86 5.53
CA ILE A 188 6.34 1.33 6.00
C ILE A 188 7.28 1.72 4.85
N ALA A 189 6.74 1.99 3.66
CA ALA A 189 7.57 2.44 2.54
C ALA A 189 8.22 3.81 2.78
N LYS A 190 9.31 3.99 2.03
CA LYS A 190 10.00 5.26 1.79
C LYS A 190 10.42 5.26 0.32
N SER A 191 10.30 6.40 -0.35
CA SER A 191 10.56 6.53 -1.79
C SER A 191 11.05 7.93 -2.15
N PRO A 192 11.51 8.15 -3.40
CA PRO A 192 11.83 9.48 -3.92
C PRO A 192 10.65 10.47 -3.97
N PHE A 193 9.40 9.99 -3.85
CA PHE A 193 8.19 10.80 -3.99
C PHE A 193 7.42 11.04 -2.68
N SER A 194 7.64 10.20 -1.67
CA SER A 194 6.96 10.24 -0.37
C SER A 194 7.44 9.15 0.60
N GLU A 195 7.01 9.30 1.86
CA GLU A 195 7.07 8.28 2.91
C GLU A 195 5.66 7.85 3.33
N SER A 196 5.53 6.61 3.79
CA SER A 196 4.27 6.03 4.22
C SER A 196 3.86 6.49 5.63
N PHE A 197 2.58 6.36 5.97
CA PHE A 197 2.02 6.88 7.22
C PHE A 197 2.77 6.39 8.46
N LEU A 198 3.12 5.10 8.54
CA LEU A 198 3.84 4.59 9.70
C LEU A 198 5.28 5.10 9.75
N THR A 199 5.96 5.15 8.61
CA THR A 199 7.31 5.71 8.44
C THR A 199 7.40 7.15 8.96
N GLN A 200 6.43 8.00 8.61
CA GLN A 200 6.42 9.41 9.01
C GLN A 200 6.02 9.63 10.48
N ASN A 201 5.12 8.81 11.03
CA ASN A 201 4.46 9.10 12.30
C ASN A 201 4.99 8.28 13.50
N PHE A 202 5.72 7.19 13.27
CA PHE A 202 6.22 6.30 14.33
C PHE A 202 7.74 6.07 14.20
N PRO A 203 8.56 6.43 15.20
CA PRO A 203 10.01 6.23 15.12
C PRO A 203 10.39 4.75 15.20
N VAL A 204 11.52 4.42 14.57
CA VAL A 204 12.16 3.08 14.64
C VAL A 204 12.26 2.58 16.08
N GLY A 205 11.84 1.34 16.32
CA GLY A 205 11.82 0.71 17.64
C GLY A 205 10.65 1.09 18.54
N SER A 206 9.74 1.97 18.10
CA SER A 206 8.43 2.13 18.74
C SER A 206 7.44 1.06 18.28
N VAL A 207 6.41 0.81 19.09
CA VAL A 207 5.31 -0.11 18.76
C VAL A 207 4.06 0.72 18.46
N VAL A 208 3.43 0.49 17.31
CA VAL A 208 2.20 1.16 16.88
C VAL A 208 1.03 0.68 17.77
N PRO A 209 0.45 1.51 18.66
CA PRO A 209 -0.29 1.00 19.82
C PRO A 209 -1.54 0.16 19.50
N PHE A 210 -2.23 0.46 18.40
CA PHE A 210 -3.43 -0.26 17.95
C PHE A 210 -3.13 -1.47 17.07
N MET A 211 -1.91 -1.57 16.51
CA MET A 211 -1.48 -2.67 15.63
C MET A 211 -0.59 -3.72 16.34
N ASP A 212 -0.09 -3.42 17.54
CA ASP A 212 1.00 -4.17 18.23
C ASP A 212 2.27 -4.34 17.34
N TYR A 213 2.41 -3.54 16.30
CA TYR A 213 3.44 -3.68 15.27
C TYR A 213 4.68 -2.85 15.63
N PRO A 214 5.87 -3.47 15.81
CA PRO A 214 7.12 -2.75 16.05
C PRO A 214 7.66 -2.16 14.73
N ILE A 215 7.96 -0.86 14.70
CA ILE A 215 8.59 -0.24 13.52
C ILE A 215 10.04 -0.75 13.39
N PRO A 216 10.38 -1.49 12.32
CA PRO A 216 11.72 -2.02 12.13
C PRO A 216 12.72 -0.91 11.79
N ALA A 217 14.00 -1.16 12.01
CA ALA A 217 15.05 -0.35 11.41
C ALA A 217 15.11 -0.64 9.90
N PRO A 218 15.37 0.36 9.03
CA PRO A 218 15.61 0.11 7.62
C PRO A 218 16.82 -0.82 7.42
N VAL A 219 16.63 -1.92 6.67
CA VAL A 219 17.67 -2.90 6.35
C VAL A 219 17.82 -2.98 4.83
N GLU A 220 19.03 -2.74 4.34
CA GLU A 220 19.36 -3.00 2.94
C GLU A 220 19.44 -4.51 2.68
N SER A 221 18.69 -5.00 1.70
CA SER A 221 18.79 -6.38 1.21
C SER A 221 19.52 -6.47 -0.13
N GLN A 222 19.95 -7.67 -0.49
CA GLN A 222 20.54 -8.01 -1.79
C GLN A 222 19.50 -8.21 -2.92
N TYR A 223 18.19 -8.09 -2.65
CA TYR A 223 17.14 -8.36 -3.63
C TYR A 223 16.57 -7.09 -4.24
N HIS A 224 16.29 -7.15 -5.53
CA HIS A 224 15.54 -6.10 -6.21
C HIS A 224 14.08 -6.05 -5.72
N THR A 225 13.61 -4.84 -5.41
CA THR A 225 12.22 -4.54 -5.03
C THR A 225 11.54 -3.64 -6.08
N ASP A 226 10.37 -4.04 -6.55
CA ASP A 226 9.39 -3.17 -7.20
C ASP A 226 8.44 -2.59 -6.13
N GLN A 227 8.19 -1.28 -6.15
CA GLN A 227 7.45 -0.58 -5.09
C GLN A 227 6.33 0.28 -5.70
N PHE A 228 5.09 -0.18 -5.60
CA PHE A 228 3.91 0.41 -6.21
C PHE A 228 3.13 1.27 -5.21
N ILE A 229 3.07 2.57 -5.49
CA ILE A 229 2.46 3.60 -4.63
C ILE A 229 1.34 4.28 -5.42
N SER A 230 0.13 4.35 -4.88
CA SER A 230 -0.92 5.22 -5.44
C SER A 230 -0.67 6.65 -5.01
N ALA A 231 -0.85 7.60 -5.92
CA ALA A 231 -0.96 9.00 -5.53
C ALA A 231 -2.07 9.18 -4.49
N TYR A 232 -1.73 9.86 -3.40
CA TYR A 232 -2.58 10.20 -2.25
C TYR A 232 -3.13 9.02 -1.43
N ASP A 233 -2.53 7.83 -1.49
CA ASP A 233 -2.87 6.76 -0.54
C ASP A 233 -2.53 7.14 0.91
N SER A 234 -3.55 7.21 1.78
CA SER A 234 -3.37 7.41 3.24
C SER A 234 -2.34 6.50 3.92
N ILE A 235 -2.06 5.32 3.36
CA ILE A 235 -1.15 4.34 3.94
C ILE A 235 0.24 4.52 3.34
N ALA A 236 0.39 4.40 2.02
CA ALA A 236 1.71 4.44 1.37
C ALA A 236 2.24 5.84 1.02
N ASP A 237 1.36 6.83 0.85
CA ASP A 237 1.65 8.18 0.33
C ASP A 237 1.07 9.28 1.24
N TRP A 238 1.58 9.39 2.47
CA TRP A 238 1.04 10.34 3.45
C TRP A 238 1.58 11.78 3.23
N PRO A 239 0.77 12.84 3.41
CA PRO A 239 1.24 14.22 3.28
C PRO A 239 2.26 14.61 4.35
N ASP A 240 3.45 15.05 3.90
CA ASP A 240 4.54 15.54 4.77
C ASP A 240 4.26 16.90 5.44
N ARG A 241 3.16 17.57 5.05
CA ARG A 241 2.63 18.79 5.69
C ARG A 241 1.22 18.51 6.24
N PRO A 242 1.08 17.84 7.40
CA PRO A 242 -0.21 17.46 7.97
C PRO A 242 -1.06 18.64 8.47
N ASP A 243 -0.50 19.86 8.52
CA ASP A 243 -1.27 21.10 8.73
C ASP A 243 -2.11 21.49 7.49
N ASN A 244 -1.79 20.95 6.30
CA ASN A 244 -2.61 21.11 5.11
C ASN A 244 -3.83 20.17 5.14
N LEU A 245 -4.94 20.68 5.67
CA LEU A 245 -6.19 19.94 5.79
C LEU A 245 -6.81 19.49 4.45
N PHE A 246 -6.48 20.13 3.32
CA PHE A 246 -6.89 19.61 2.00
C PHE A 246 -6.14 18.33 1.64
N ALA A 247 -4.83 18.30 1.90
CA ALA A 247 -3.99 17.14 1.65
C ALA A 247 -4.39 15.96 2.54
N VAL A 248 -4.61 16.21 3.84
CA VAL A 248 -5.06 15.18 4.80
C VAL A 248 -6.46 14.66 4.45
N ALA A 249 -7.42 15.53 4.13
CA ALA A 249 -8.76 15.09 3.71
C ALA A 249 -8.73 14.27 2.41
N ASN A 250 -7.83 14.61 1.48
CA ASN A 250 -7.66 13.85 0.24
C ASN A 250 -6.95 12.52 0.45
N ALA A 251 -5.95 12.45 1.34
CA ALA A 251 -5.30 11.21 1.71
C ALA A 251 -6.30 10.22 2.35
N ILE A 252 -7.14 10.71 3.28
CA ILE A 252 -8.20 9.91 3.92
C ILE A 252 -9.23 9.38 2.90
N ALA A 253 -9.54 10.14 1.85
CA ALA A 253 -10.33 9.62 0.73
C ALA A 253 -9.55 8.59 -0.12
N GLY A 254 -8.24 8.81 -0.28
CA GLY A 254 -7.30 7.92 -0.99
C GLY A 254 -7.19 6.50 -0.43
N LEU A 255 -7.48 6.33 0.87
CA LEU A 255 -7.68 5.01 1.51
C LEU A 255 -8.72 4.15 0.77
N ALA A 256 -9.81 4.79 0.32
CA ALA A 256 -10.96 4.12 -0.27
C ALA A 256 -10.83 3.97 -1.79
N THR A 257 -9.99 4.79 -2.43
CA THR A 257 -9.79 4.82 -3.89
C THR A 257 -8.52 4.07 -4.30
N GLY A 258 -7.35 4.54 -3.85
CA GLY A 258 -6.07 4.04 -4.35
C GLY A 258 -5.52 2.81 -3.63
N HIS A 259 -5.63 2.77 -2.30
CA HIS A 259 -4.84 1.84 -1.46
C HIS A 259 -4.90 0.37 -1.90
N THR A 260 -6.11 -0.19 -2.05
CA THR A 260 -6.29 -1.58 -2.48
C THR A 260 -6.28 -1.74 -4.01
N ALA A 261 -6.70 -0.70 -4.73
CA ALA A 261 -6.81 -0.69 -6.19
C ALA A 261 -5.43 -0.75 -6.88
N ILE A 262 -4.38 -0.25 -6.22
CA ILE A 262 -3.01 -0.19 -6.74
C ILE A 262 -2.50 -1.55 -7.23
N ALA A 263 -2.89 -2.64 -6.56
CA ALA A 263 -2.55 -4.01 -6.91
C ALA A 263 -3.12 -4.52 -8.26
N PHE A 264 -4.08 -3.79 -8.85
CA PHE A 264 -4.78 -4.19 -10.08
C PHE A 264 -4.56 -3.18 -11.23
N THR A 265 -3.66 -2.22 -11.02
CA THR A 265 -3.12 -1.34 -12.07
C THR A 265 -2.22 -2.11 -13.04
N ASN A 266 -1.72 -1.45 -14.10
CA ASN A 266 -0.84 -2.07 -15.09
C ASN A 266 0.16 -1.05 -15.70
N PRO A 267 1.21 -1.51 -16.42
CA PRO A 267 2.27 -0.65 -16.97
C PRO A 267 1.83 0.53 -17.86
N SER A 268 0.66 0.50 -18.48
CA SER A 268 0.20 1.62 -19.34
C SER A 268 -0.33 2.83 -18.56
N MET A 269 -0.54 2.70 -17.25
CA MET A 269 -1.10 3.75 -16.38
C MET A 269 -0.02 4.66 -15.75
N ILE A 270 1.27 4.43 -16.01
CA ILE A 270 2.36 5.18 -15.38
C ILE A 270 3.13 6.05 -16.40
N PRO A 271 3.13 7.39 -16.25
CA PRO A 271 4.02 8.26 -16.99
C PRO A 271 5.49 7.99 -16.63
N ALA A 272 6.40 7.96 -17.61
CA ALA A 272 7.80 7.58 -17.38
C ALA A 272 8.54 8.45 -16.32
N ARG A 273 8.11 9.70 -16.07
CA ARG A 273 8.68 10.56 -15.02
C ARG A 273 8.29 10.17 -13.59
N ASN A 274 7.30 9.29 -13.43
CA ASN A 274 6.85 8.74 -12.15
C ASN A 274 7.58 7.44 -11.77
N ILE A 275 8.60 7.04 -12.54
CA ILE A 275 9.37 5.81 -12.31
C ILE A 275 10.81 6.21 -11.98
N VAL A 276 11.27 5.81 -10.79
CA VAL A 276 12.64 6.08 -10.32
C VAL A 276 13.23 4.80 -9.76
N THR A 277 14.44 4.46 -10.22
CA THR A 277 15.22 3.33 -9.71
C THR A 277 16.41 3.85 -8.90
N GLU A 278 16.49 3.44 -7.64
CA GLU A 278 17.62 3.69 -6.75
C GLU A 278 18.44 2.40 -6.57
N VAL A 279 19.73 2.54 -6.21
CA VAL A 279 20.65 1.42 -5.96
C VAL A 279 21.22 1.55 -4.54
N ASN A 280 21.16 0.47 -3.77
CA ASN A 280 21.63 0.43 -2.39
C ASN A 280 23.11 0.02 -2.27
N SER A 281 23.71 0.06 -1.08
CA SER A 281 25.14 -0.26 -0.90
C SER A 281 25.50 -1.74 -1.16
N LYS A 282 24.50 -2.63 -1.19
CA LYS A 282 24.62 -4.03 -1.62
C LYS A 282 24.48 -4.24 -3.14
N GLY A 283 24.30 -3.16 -3.92
CA GLY A 283 24.13 -3.21 -5.37
C GLY A 283 22.74 -3.66 -5.84
N ALA A 284 21.75 -3.73 -4.94
CA ALA A 284 20.38 -4.09 -5.27
C ALA A 284 19.53 -2.86 -5.60
N THR A 285 18.59 -3.03 -6.54
CA THR A 285 17.73 -1.96 -7.06
C THR A 285 16.36 -1.89 -6.37
N THR A 286 15.92 -0.71 -5.99
CA THR A 286 14.50 -0.43 -5.69
C THR A 286 13.93 0.43 -6.80
N THR A 287 12.87 -0.02 -7.47
CA THR A 287 12.15 0.77 -8.48
C THR A 287 10.80 1.19 -7.94
N THR A 288 10.65 2.49 -7.70
CA THR A 288 9.37 3.09 -7.31
C THR A 288 8.52 3.36 -8.55
N TYR A 289 7.27 2.93 -8.49
CA TYR A 289 6.23 3.10 -9.47
C TYR A 289 5.11 3.95 -8.85
N PHE A 290 5.14 5.27 -9.06
CA PHE A 290 4.14 6.19 -8.50
C PHE A 290 2.97 6.39 -9.47
N ILE A 291 1.79 5.86 -9.13
CA ILE A 291 0.69 5.71 -10.09
C ILE A 291 -0.34 6.83 -9.90
N PRO A 292 -0.64 7.64 -10.94
CA PRO A 292 -1.66 8.69 -10.87
C PRO A 292 -3.07 8.09 -10.77
N GLU A 293 -3.92 8.66 -9.93
CA GLU A 293 -5.37 8.44 -10.02
C GLU A 293 -5.96 9.23 -11.21
N GLN A 294 -7.12 8.83 -11.75
CA GLN A 294 -7.77 9.56 -12.86
C GLN A 294 -8.23 10.97 -12.41
N HIS A 295 -8.70 11.09 -11.17
CA HIS A 295 -9.08 12.34 -10.51
C HIS A 295 -8.54 12.31 -9.07
N LEU A 296 -8.63 13.43 -8.35
CA LEU A 296 -8.41 13.40 -6.91
C LEU A 296 -9.39 12.42 -6.21
N PRO A 297 -8.97 11.70 -5.16
CA PRO A 297 -9.86 10.95 -4.28
C PRO A 297 -11.09 11.75 -3.78
N LEU A 298 -10.92 13.04 -3.46
CA LEU A 298 -12.04 13.94 -3.11
C LEU A 298 -13.04 14.19 -4.25
N VAL A 299 -12.62 13.98 -5.51
CA VAL A 299 -13.41 14.22 -6.72
C VAL A 299 -14.06 12.94 -7.24
N LEU A 300 -13.42 11.77 -7.05
CA LEU A 300 -13.94 10.47 -7.50
C LEU A 300 -15.33 10.13 -6.94
N GLY A 301 -15.67 10.56 -5.71
CA GLY A 301 -17.02 10.40 -5.17
C GLY A 301 -18.12 11.01 -6.06
N PHE A 302 -17.86 12.18 -6.66
CA PHE A 302 -18.80 12.85 -7.57
C PHE A 302 -18.93 12.12 -8.92
N LYS A 303 -17.84 11.51 -9.38
CA LYS A 303 -17.83 10.72 -10.62
C LYS A 303 -18.74 9.50 -10.53
N TYR A 304 -18.69 8.77 -9.41
CA TYR A 304 -19.58 7.62 -9.19
C TYR A 304 -21.05 8.04 -8.94
N LEU A 305 -21.29 9.31 -8.60
CA LEU A 305 -22.62 9.94 -8.60
C LEU A 305 -23.05 10.50 -9.98
N GLY A 306 -22.27 10.26 -11.04
CA GLY A 306 -22.62 10.64 -12.42
C GLY A 306 -22.34 12.10 -12.79
N VAL A 307 -21.52 12.83 -12.03
CA VAL A 307 -21.10 14.19 -12.38
C VAL A 307 -20.23 14.16 -13.66
N PRO A 308 -20.49 15.02 -14.67
CA PRO A 308 -19.78 14.97 -15.96
C PRO A 308 -18.27 15.21 -15.85
N GLU A 309 -17.51 14.49 -16.67
CA GLU A 309 -16.04 14.55 -16.79
C GLU A 309 -15.47 15.98 -16.82
N GLU A 310 -16.09 16.88 -17.59
CA GLU A 310 -15.65 18.28 -17.67
C GLU A 310 -15.76 19.01 -16.33
N THR A 311 -16.76 18.67 -15.50
CA THR A 311 -16.93 19.22 -14.15
C THR A 311 -15.92 18.61 -13.17
N LEU A 312 -15.61 17.31 -13.29
CA LEU A 312 -14.57 16.66 -12.50
C LEU A 312 -13.20 17.32 -12.75
N ASN A 313 -12.80 17.45 -14.02
CA ASN A 313 -11.55 18.10 -14.42
C ASN A 313 -11.46 19.56 -13.96
N ARG A 314 -12.59 20.29 -13.89
CA ARG A 314 -12.66 21.64 -13.32
C ARG A 314 -12.52 21.64 -11.79
N LEU A 315 -12.99 20.61 -11.09
CA LEU A 315 -12.79 20.45 -9.64
C LEU A 315 -11.34 20.09 -9.32
N ASP A 316 -10.74 19.14 -10.05
CA ASP A 316 -9.32 18.79 -9.93
C ASP A 316 -8.44 20.03 -10.13
N ALA A 317 -8.65 20.80 -11.19
CA ALA A 317 -7.89 22.03 -11.45
C ALA A 317 -8.00 23.12 -10.36
N ILE A 318 -9.01 23.06 -9.48
CA ILE A 318 -9.22 23.98 -8.35
C ILE A 318 -8.68 23.41 -7.03
N LEU A 319 -8.79 22.09 -6.84
CA LEU A 319 -8.47 21.40 -5.59
C LEU A 319 -7.04 20.85 -5.58
N GLN A 320 -6.54 20.36 -6.71
CA GLN A 320 -5.23 19.69 -6.79
C GLN A 320 -4.10 20.61 -6.31
N PRO A 321 -3.98 21.88 -6.73
CA PRO A 321 -2.92 22.76 -6.21
C PRO A 321 -2.99 23.01 -4.69
N ARG A 322 -4.14 22.75 -4.04
CA ARG A 322 -4.30 22.83 -2.58
C ARG A 322 -3.94 21.52 -1.89
N VAL A 323 -4.25 20.39 -2.50
CA VAL A 323 -3.84 19.05 -2.05
C VAL A 323 -2.32 18.90 -2.21
N ASP A 324 -1.79 19.15 -3.41
CA ASP A 324 -0.38 18.97 -3.76
C ASP A 324 0.56 19.87 -2.93
N ALA A 325 0.11 21.05 -2.49
CA ALA A 325 0.87 21.89 -1.56
C ALA A 325 1.18 21.20 -0.21
N GLY A 326 0.46 20.13 0.13
CA GLY A 326 0.69 19.31 1.33
C GLY A 326 1.77 18.23 1.20
N TYR A 327 2.43 18.16 0.04
CA TYR A 327 3.48 17.19 -0.28
C TYR A 327 4.69 17.91 -0.89
N SER A 328 5.84 17.87 -0.22
CA SER A 328 7.08 18.54 -0.63
C SER A 328 7.62 18.11 -1.99
N ARG A 329 7.31 16.89 -2.45
CA ARG A 329 7.57 16.42 -3.82
C ARG A 329 7.03 17.32 -4.93
N ASN A 330 6.06 18.19 -4.64
CA ASN A 330 5.45 19.10 -5.60
C ASN A 330 6.07 20.51 -5.61
N ASP A 331 7.05 20.79 -4.74
CA ASP A 331 7.67 22.12 -4.64
C ASP A 331 8.49 22.52 -5.89
N ASP A 332 9.07 21.55 -6.59
CA ASP A 332 9.70 21.72 -7.91
C ASP A 332 8.86 21.03 -9.00
N PRO A 333 8.09 21.79 -9.80
CA PRO A 333 7.31 21.24 -10.92
C PRO A 333 8.13 20.48 -11.98
N ALA A 334 9.45 20.72 -12.08
CA ALA A 334 10.32 20.00 -13.01
C ALA A 334 10.53 18.53 -12.60
N THR A 335 10.64 18.25 -11.30
CA THR A 335 10.82 16.89 -10.76
C THR A 335 9.53 16.26 -10.23
N ALA A 336 8.51 17.06 -9.87
CA ALA A 336 7.25 16.57 -9.30
C ALA A 336 6.58 15.49 -10.17
N PRO A 337 6.13 14.36 -9.59
CA PRO A 337 5.41 13.33 -10.34
C PRO A 337 4.04 13.83 -10.81
N ILE A 338 3.44 13.12 -11.76
CA ILE A 338 2.03 13.33 -12.13
C ILE A 338 1.17 12.55 -11.12
N SER A 339 0.50 13.27 -10.21
CA SER A 339 -0.38 12.69 -9.19
C SER A 339 -1.82 12.46 -9.68
N VAL A 340 -2.25 13.17 -10.72
CA VAL A 340 -3.57 13.06 -11.36
C VAL A 340 -3.41 13.09 -12.87
N ASP A 341 -4.00 12.15 -13.60
CA ASP A 341 -4.07 12.15 -15.08
C ASP A 341 -5.46 11.69 -15.53
N PRO A 342 -6.36 12.60 -15.97
CA PRO A 342 -7.71 12.25 -16.39
C PRO A 342 -7.83 11.31 -17.61
N VAL A 343 -6.72 11.03 -18.31
CA VAL A 343 -6.69 10.21 -19.54
C VAL A 343 -6.05 8.85 -19.29
N HIS A 344 -4.95 8.80 -18.52
CA HIS A 344 -4.17 7.56 -18.29
C HIS A 344 -4.13 7.11 -16.82
N GLY A 345 -4.45 8.00 -15.88
CA GLY A 345 -4.54 7.68 -14.46
C GLY A 345 -5.64 6.66 -14.20
N PHE A 346 -5.45 5.82 -13.18
CA PHE A 346 -6.35 4.69 -12.98
C PHE A 346 -7.67 5.08 -12.34
N ASP A 347 -8.71 4.30 -12.64
CA ASP A 347 -10.03 4.41 -12.04
C ASP A 347 -10.20 3.22 -11.09
N PRO A 348 -10.24 3.43 -9.75
CA PRO A 348 -10.37 2.37 -8.76
C PRO A 348 -11.43 1.33 -9.08
N ALA A 349 -12.61 1.79 -9.50
CA ALA A 349 -13.73 0.93 -9.88
C ALA A 349 -13.40 0.05 -11.10
N LYS A 350 -12.72 0.60 -12.12
CA LYS A 350 -12.39 -0.15 -13.35
C LYS A 350 -11.26 -1.15 -13.13
N VAL A 351 -10.24 -0.81 -12.33
CA VAL A 351 -9.10 -1.72 -12.08
C VAL A 351 -9.46 -2.84 -11.12
N THR A 352 -10.30 -2.57 -10.11
CA THR A 352 -10.77 -3.62 -9.18
C THR A 352 -11.89 -4.47 -9.77
N ALA A 353 -12.69 -3.97 -10.72
CA ALA A 353 -13.84 -4.69 -11.29
C ALA A 353 -13.56 -6.14 -11.74
N PRO A 354 -12.45 -6.49 -12.43
CA PRO A 354 -12.15 -7.87 -12.78
C PRO A 354 -11.90 -8.77 -11.56
N ALA A 355 -11.20 -8.26 -10.55
CA ALA A 355 -10.98 -8.98 -9.30
C ALA A 355 -12.28 -9.13 -8.51
N ASN A 356 -13.08 -8.07 -8.43
CA ASN A 356 -14.39 -8.06 -7.78
C ASN A 356 -15.40 -8.95 -8.52
N GLN A 357 -15.29 -9.11 -9.85
CA GLN A 357 -16.12 -10.03 -10.62
C GLN A 357 -15.73 -11.49 -10.35
N ALA A 358 -14.44 -11.82 -10.34
CA ALA A 358 -13.95 -13.16 -10.03
C ALA A 358 -14.23 -13.56 -8.57
N THR A 359 -14.16 -12.59 -7.65
CA THR A 359 -14.37 -12.74 -6.20
C THR A 359 -15.87 -12.80 -5.84
N PHE A 360 -16.71 -11.91 -6.38
CA PHE A 360 -18.11 -11.73 -5.95
C PHE A 360 -19.18 -12.08 -7.01
N GLY A 361 -18.79 -12.58 -8.19
CA GLY A 361 -19.73 -12.87 -9.28
C GLY A 361 -20.32 -11.64 -9.99
N GLY A 362 -19.83 -10.43 -9.69
CA GLY A 362 -20.15 -9.19 -10.41
C GLY A 362 -21.46 -8.49 -10.02
N GLY A 363 -22.04 -8.78 -8.85
CA GLY A 363 -23.33 -8.22 -8.41
C GLY A 363 -23.30 -6.95 -7.56
N ALA A 364 -22.13 -6.49 -7.11
CA ALA A 364 -22.00 -5.34 -6.20
C ALA A 364 -21.53 -4.08 -6.94
N ASP A 365 -22.10 -2.92 -6.59
CA ASP A 365 -21.81 -1.64 -7.23
C ASP A 365 -20.48 -1.01 -6.72
N PRO A 366 -19.78 -0.20 -7.54
CA PRO A 366 -18.51 0.40 -7.16
C PRO A 366 -18.58 1.28 -5.90
N LEU A 367 -19.67 2.02 -5.69
CA LEU A 367 -19.83 2.89 -4.53
C LEU A 367 -20.01 2.05 -3.25
N SER A 368 -20.78 0.96 -3.29
CA SER A 368 -20.88 -0.02 -2.21
C SER A 368 -19.54 -0.71 -1.92
N GLN A 369 -18.70 -0.94 -2.93
CA GLN A 369 -17.37 -1.54 -2.75
C GLN A 369 -16.37 -0.58 -2.10
N ILE A 370 -16.27 0.65 -2.63
CA ILE A 370 -15.43 1.73 -2.09
C ILE A 370 -15.85 2.08 -0.65
N THR A 371 -17.16 2.19 -0.39
CA THR A 371 -17.66 2.42 0.98
C THR A 371 -17.47 1.21 1.88
N SER A 372 -17.62 -0.04 1.41
CA SER A 372 -17.32 -1.22 2.24
C SER A 372 -15.84 -1.29 2.63
N GLY A 373 -14.93 -0.95 1.73
CA GLY A 373 -13.50 -0.82 2.05
C GLY A 373 -13.23 0.27 3.10
N ALA A 374 -13.75 1.48 2.86
CA ALA A 374 -13.61 2.60 3.80
C ALA A 374 -14.21 2.29 5.18
N LEU A 375 -15.43 1.72 5.23
CA LEU A 375 -16.15 1.42 6.46
C LEU A 375 -15.54 0.24 7.24
N ALA A 376 -14.88 -0.70 6.55
CA ALA A 376 -14.14 -1.77 7.20
C ALA A 376 -12.87 -1.28 7.89
N VAL A 377 -12.16 -0.30 7.31
CA VAL A 377 -10.99 0.33 7.96
C VAL A 377 -11.42 1.33 9.04
N LEU A 378 -12.52 2.06 8.83
CA LEU A 378 -13.02 3.10 9.74
C LEU A 378 -14.03 2.60 10.81
N GLY A 379 -14.35 1.30 10.81
CA GLY A 379 -15.06 0.60 11.90
C GLY A 379 -16.50 1.04 12.20
N ASN A 380 -17.20 1.73 11.29
CA ASN A 380 -18.41 2.48 11.64
C ASN A 380 -19.57 2.31 10.64
N GLY A 381 -20.06 1.08 10.50
CA GLY A 381 -21.15 0.73 9.57
C GLY A 381 -22.52 1.32 9.97
N THR A 382 -22.84 2.51 9.48
CA THR A 382 -24.17 3.12 9.69
C THR A 382 -25.24 2.45 8.84
N ARG A 383 -26.09 1.68 9.53
CA ARG A 383 -27.34 1.06 9.09
C ARG A 383 -28.22 1.98 8.23
N ALA A 384 -28.66 1.49 7.07
CA ALA A 384 -29.82 2.04 6.36
C ALA A 384 -31.10 1.36 6.88
N ASP A 385 -32.03 2.13 7.43
CA ASP A 385 -33.33 1.63 7.90
C ASP A 385 -34.46 1.93 6.90
N GLY A 386 -35.32 0.94 6.69
CA GLY A 386 -36.58 1.05 5.94
C GLY A 386 -36.71 0.06 4.76
N ALA A 387 -37.87 -0.53 4.50
CA ALA A 387 -39.10 -0.57 5.31
C ALA A 387 -40.01 -1.75 4.91
N HIS A 388 -40.75 -2.27 5.89
CA HIS A 388 -41.81 -3.30 5.81
C HIS A 388 -41.38 -4.75 5.50
#